data_AF-A0A1S9CJQ9-F1
#
_entry.id   AF-A0A1S9CJQ9-F1
#
_cell.length_a   1.000
_cell.length_b   1.000
_cell.length_c   1.000
_cell.angle_alpha   90.00
_cell.angle_beta   90.00
_cell.angle_gamma   90.00
#
_symmetry.space_group_name_H-M   'P 1'
#
loop_
_entity.id
_entity.type
_entity.pdbx_description
1 polymer ?
#
loop_
_entity_poly.entity_id
_entity_poly.type
_entity_poly.pdbx_seq_one_letter_code
_entity_poly.pdbx_strand_id
1 'polypeptide(L)'
;MKKKVFNYKVFEEYIINFKYILIDLNDYNEEDLIELKNVVSTIFLLDKANSAEELLIRAETAFTKIIDPQSHHAILIKNWLKAILKDDVAEEILKIFNAKKEGLNMTFAIEKVLDRERQQVIEEGIKQGIEKGKLDITKKLLDILDNDTIALKTELPIEVIIKLREENM
;
A
#
# COMPACT_ATOMS: atom_id res chain seq x y z
N MET A 1 23.70 -19.07 -27.98
CA MET A 1 24.57 -19.00 -26.78
C MET A 1 25.70 -20.02 -26.76
N LYS A 2 25.56 -21.22 -27.35
CA LYS A 2 26.64 -22.25 -27.42
C LYS A 2 28.03 -21.69 -27.78
N LYS A 3 28.13 -20.76 -28.75
CA LYS A 3 29.40 -20.13 -29.18
C LYS A 3 30.02 -19.13 -28.17
N LYS A 4 29.31 -18.73 -27.12
CA LYS A 4 29.81 -17.80 -26.07
C LYS A 4 30.43 -18.54 -24.87
N VAL A 5 30.32 -19.86 -24.81
CA VAL A 5 30.92 -20.68 -23.75
C VAL A 5 32.29 -21.18 -24.23
N PHE A 6 33.33 -20.91 -23.45
CA PHE A 6 34.68 -21.39 -23.74
C PHE A 6 34.68 -22.92 -23.80
N ASN A 7 35.25 -23.51 -24.86
CA ASN A 7 35.24 -24.97 -25.11
C ASN A 7 33.85 -25.64 -25.14
N TYR A 8 32.85 -24.98 -25.73
CA TYR A 8 31.47 -25.49 -25.81
C TYR A 8 31.32 -26.91 -26.38
N LYS A 9 32.27 -27.38 -27.21
CA LYS A 9 32.27 -28.74 -27.77
C LYS A 9 32.57 -29.82 -26.73
N VAL A 10 33.30 -29.49 -25.67
CA VAL A 10 33.70 -30.44 -24.61
C VAL A 10 32.57 -30.62 -23.59
N PHE A 11 31.81 -29.56 -23.34
CA PHE A 11 30.73 -29.55 -22.36
C PHE A 11 29.34 -29.59 -22.99
N GLU A 12 29.22 -29.99 -24.26
CA GLU A 12 27.96 -29.89 -25.01
C GLU A 12 26.79 -30.57 -24.31
N GLU A 13 27.03 -31.72 -23.68
CA GLU A 13 26.03 -32.48 -22.91
C GLU A 13 25.67 -31.86 -21.55
N TYR A 14 26.53 -30.98 -21.02
CA TYR A 14 26.35 -30.30 -19.73
C TYR A 14 25.99 -28.81 -19.87
N ILE A 15 25.98 -28.26 -21.09
CA ILE A 15 25.54 -26.90 -21.34
C ILE A 15 24.03 -26.85 -21.16
N ILE A 16 23.61 -26.19 -20.09
CA ILE A 16 22.18 -26.04 -19.79
C ILE A 16 21.52 -25.25 -20.92
N ASN A 17 20.55 -25.89 -21.57
CA ASN A 17 19.80 -25.31 -22.68
C ASN A 17 18.58 -24.56 -22.16
N PHE A 18 18.80 -23.37 -21.61
CA PHE A 18 17.69 -22.49 -21.23
C PHE A 18 17.14 -21.78 -22.48
N LYS A 19 15.82 -21.86 -22.65
CA LYS A 19 15.08 -20.96 -23.54
C LYS A 19 14.64 -19.76 -22.71
N TYR A 20 15.04 -18.56 -23.12
CA TYR A 20 14.57 -17.32 -22.51
C TYR A 20 13.37 -16.83 -23.28
N ILE A 21 12.32 -16.43 -22.55
CA ILE A 21 11.28 -15.57 -23.09
C ILE A 21 11.72 -14.15 -22.72
N LEU A 22 12.03 -13.33 -23.72
CA LEU A 22 12.21 -11.90 -23.53
C LEU A 22 10.81 -11.29 -23.40
N ILE A 23 10.54 -10.66 -22.26
CA ILE A 23 9.27 -10.00 -21.96
C ILE A 23 9.58 -8.51 -21.91
N ASP A 24 9.07 -7.73 -22.87
CA ASP A 24 9.13 -6.26 -22.82
C ASP A 24 7.98 -5.74 -21.95
N LEU A 25 8.29 -5.37 -20.71
CA LEU A 25 7.30 -5.06 -19.67
C LEU A 25 6.53 -3.76 -19.90
N ASN A 26 7.04 -2.86 -20.75
CA ASN A 26 6.35 -1.63 -21.11
C ASN A 26 5.21 -1.86 -22.12
N ASP A 27 5.30 -2.92 -22.90
CA ASP A 27 4.33 -3.20 -23.98
C ASP A 27 3.10 -3.98 -23.51
N TYR A 28 3.15 -4.59 -22.31
CA TYR A 28 2.00 -5.33 -21.76
C TYR A 28 1.03 -4.38 -21.05
N ASN A 29 -0.20 -4.30 -21.56
CA ASN A 29 -1.31 -3.69 -20.86
C ASN A 29 -1.84 -4.64 -19.75
N GLU A 30 -2.83 -4.19 -18.97
CA GLU A 30 -3.38 -4.99 -17.88
C GLU A 30 -4.02 -6.31 -18.35
N GLU A 31 -4.71 -6.29 -19.50
CA GLU A 31 -5.38 -7.45 -20.07
C GLU A 31 -4.36 -8.52 -20.49
N ASP A 32 -3.26 -8.11 -21.13
CA ASP A 32 -2.18 -9.01 -21.53
C ASP A 32 -1.55 -9.71 -20.31
N LEU A 33 -1.38 -8.99 -19.19
CA LEU A 33 -0.86 -9.56 -17.95
C LEU A 33 -1.82 -10.59 -17.32
N ILE A 34 -3.12 -10.35 -17.42
CA ILE A 34 -4.16 -11.25 -16.94
C ILE A 34 -4.17 -12.55 -17.76
N GLU A 35 -4.00 -12.47 -19.08
CA GLU A 35 -4.00 -13.65 -19.96
C GLU A 35 -2.81 -14.59 -19.72
N LEU A 36 -1.65 -14.05 -19.33
CA LEU A 36 -0.43 -14.84 -19.09
C LEU A 36 -0.54 -15.81 -17.89
N LYS A 37 -1.48 -15.58 -16.96
CA LYS A 37 -1.84 -16.48 -15.85
C LYS A 37 -0.66 -17.10 -15.08
N ASN A 38 0.38 -16.32 -14.81
CA ASN A 38 1.57 -16.79 -14.10
C ASN A 38 2.02 -15.84 -12.99
N VAL A 39 2.96 -16.30 -12.17
CA VAL A 39 3.46 -15.54 -11.01
C VAL A 39 4.10 -14.22 -11.43
N VAL A 40 4.85 -14.24 -12.53
CA VAL A 40 5.58 -13.06 -13.01
C VAL A 40 4.60 -11.98 -13.45
N SER A 41 3.59 -12.33 -14.26
CA SER A 41 2.56 -11.38 -14.68
C SER A 41 1.74 -10.85 -13.50
N THR A 42 1.53 -11.67 -12.47
CA THR A 42 0.87 -11.23 -11.23
C THR A 42 1.70 -10.23 -10.45
N ILE A 43 3.01 -10.47 -10.28
CA ILE A 43 3.91 -9.51 -9.63
C ILE A 43 3.89 -8.18 -10.39
N PHE A 44 3.96 -8.21 -11.72
CA PHE A 44 3.91 -7.00 -12.53
C PHE A 44 2.58 -6.26 -12.45
N LEU A 45 1.45 -6.98 -12.41
CA LEU A 45 0.15 -6.36 -12.20
C LEU A 45 0.14 -5.57 -10.89
N LEU A 46 0.65 -6.17 -9.81
CA LEU A 46 0.71 -5.56 -8.49
C LEU A 46 1.72 -4.39 -8.43
N ASP A 47 2.89 -4.53 -9.04
CA ASP A 47 3.97 -3.53 -9.04
C ASP A 47 3.59 -2.24 -9.77
N LYS A 48 2.73 -2.33 -10.80
CA LYS A 48 2.24 -1.16 -11.55
C LYS A 48 1.22 -0.30 -10.76
N ALA A 49 0.92 -0.61 -9.50
CA ALA A 49 -0.06 0.12 -8.69
C ALA A 49 0.53 1.43 -8.12
N ASN A 50 -0.19 2.54 -8.27
CA ASN A 50 0.28 3.87 -7.86
C ASN A 50 -0.30 4.33 -6.52
N SER A 51 -1.21 3.55 -5.94
CA SER A 51 -1.83 3.82 -4.64
C SER A 51 -2.17 2.52 -3.91
N ALA A 52 -2.44 2.61 -2.60
CA ALA A 52 -2.91 1.47 -1.80
C ALA A 52 -4.27 0.95 -2.32
N GLU A 53 -5.18 1.85 -2.69
CA GLU A 53 -6.48 1.51 -3.30
C GLU A 53 -6.31 0.73 -4.61
N GLU A 54 -5.43 1.20 -5.50
CA GLU A 54 -5.15 0.51 -6.76
C GLU A 54 -4.49 -0.86 -6.52
N LEU A 55 -3.61 -0.96 -5.53
CA LEU A 55 -2.97 -2.21 -5.15
C LEU A 55 -4.00 -3.24 -4.64
N LEU A 56 -4.98 -2.82 -3.83
CA LEU A 56 -6.06 -3.69 -3.33
C LEU A 56 -6.93 -4.23 -4.47
N ILE A 57 -7.33 -3.37 -5.41
CA ILE A 57 -8.13 -3.75 -6.59
C ILE A 57 -7.37 -4.74 -7.48
N ARG A 58 -6.06 -4.50 -7.67
CA ARG A 58 -5.22 -5.38 -8.48
C ARG A 58 -4.90 -6.70 -7.79
N ALA A 59 -4.76 -6.70 -6.47
CA ALA A 59 -4.68 -7.93 -5.67
C ALA A 59 -5.96 -8.77 -5.79
N GLU A 60 -7.13 -8.14 -5.79
CA GLU A 60 -8.39 -8.82 -6.09
C GLU A 60 -8.35 -9.47 -7.48
N THR A 61 -7.95 -8.70 -8.49
CA THR A 61 -7.85 -9.16 -9.88
C THR A 61 -6.89 -10.34 -10.01
N ALA A 62 -5.73 -10.28 -9.34
CA ALA A 62 -4.76 -11.36 -9.29
C ALA A 62 -5.34 -12.65 -8.70
N PHE A 63 -6.00 -12.57 -7.54
CA PHE A 63 -6.56 -13.73 -6.84
C PHE A 63 -7.89 -14.23 -7.40
N THR A 64 -8.51 -13.50 -8.35
CA THR A 64 -9.72 -13.95 -9.07
C THR A 64 -9.47 -14.46 -10.47
N LYS A 65 -8.66 -13.75 -11.26
CA LYS A 65 -8.54 -13.97 -12.71
C LYS A 65 -7.25 -14.68 -13.12
N ILE A 66 -6.18 -14.54 -12.32
CA ILE A 66 -4.83 -14.95 -12.72
C ILE A 66 -4.38 -16.21 -11.98
N ILE A 67 -4.54 -16.23 -10.66
CA ILE A 67 -3.99 -17.29 -9.81
C ILE A 67 -5.09 -17.98 -9.01
N ASP A 68 -5.03 -19.31 -9.00
CA ASP A 68 -5.82 -20.13 -8.08
C ASP A 68 -5.39 -19.85 -6.63
N PRO A 69 -6.28 -19.34 -5.75
CA PRO A 69 -5.99 -19.06 -4.34
C PRO A 69 -5.50 -20.27 -3.54
N GLN A 70 -5.80 -21.49 -3.97
CA GLN A 70 -5.32 -22.73 -3.33
C GLN A 70 -3.92 -23.15 -3.79
N SER A 71 -3.39 -22.51 -4.84
CA SER A 71 -2.10 -22.86 -5.40
C SER A 71 -0.92 -22.39 -4.55
N HIS A 72 0.21 -23.09 -4.67
CA HIS A 72 1.47 -22.67 -4.03
C HIS A 72 1.92 -21.27 -4.46
N HIS A 73 1.67 -20.91 -5.72
CA HIS A 73 1.96 -19.59 -6.27
C HIS A 73 1.23 -18.47 -5.54
N ALA A 74 -0.02 -18.69 -5.15
CA ALA A 74 -0.82 -17.73 -4.39
C ALA A 74 -0.22 -17.47 -3.00
N ILE A 75 0.29 -18.52 -2.35
CA ILE A 75 0.98 -18.43 -1.06
C ILE A 75 2.29 -17.63 -1.19
N LEU A 76 3.06 -17.86 -2.26
CA LEU A 76 4.31 -17.12 -2.51
C LEU A 76 4.05 -15.61 -2.64
N ILE A 77 3.03 -15.24 -3.43
CA ILE A 77 2.68 -13.83 -3.65
C ILE A 77 2.13 -13.20 -2.37
N LYS A 78 1.28 -13.91 -1.62
CA LYS A 78 0.82 -13.48 -0.30
C LYS A 78 2.00 -13.18 0.64
N ASN A 79 2.98 -14.07 0.72
CA ASN A 79 4.14 -13.89 1.59
C ASN A 79 5.03 -12.73 1.13
N TRP A 80 5.21 -12.58 -0.19
CA TRP A 80 5.93 -11.45 -0.76
C TRP A 80 5.24 -10.11 -0.45
N LEU A 81 3.92 -10.01 -0.66
CA LEU A 81 3.12 -8.82 -0.31
C LEU A 81 3.26 -8.47 1.17
N LYS A 82 3.19 -9.46 2.06
CA LYS A 82 3.40 -9.25 3.50
C LYS A 82 4.81 -8.73 3.82
N ALA A 83 5.82 -9.09 3.04
CA ALA A 83 7.20 -8.69 3.30
C ALA A 83 7.53 -7.27 2.79
N ILE A 84 6.84 -6.79 1.76
CA ILE A 84 7.14 -5.49 1.13
C ILE A 84 6.21 -4.36 1.61
N LEU A 85 5.02 -4.70 2.11
CA LEU A 85 4.01 -3.73 2.53
C LEU A 85 4.12 -3.40 4.02
N LYS A 86 3.61 -2.21 4.37
CA LYS A 86 3.36 -1.86 5.76
C LYS A 86 2.25 -2.74 6.35
N ASP A 87 2.28 -2.92 7.66
CA ASP A 87 1.44 -3.89 8.37
C ASP A 87 -0.07 -3.68 8.13
N ASP A 88 -0.52 -2.43 8.05
CA ASP A 88 -1.91 -2.04 7.79
C ASP A 88 -2.40 -2.51 6.40
N VAL A 89 -1.67 -2.15 5.34
CA VAL A 89 -2.00 -2.55 3.96
C VAL A 89 -1.86 -4.06 3.77
N ALA A 90 -0.83 -4.66 4.38
CA ALA A 90 -0.62 -6.10 4.34
C ALA A 90 -1.80 -6.87 4.97
N GLU A 91 -2.32 -6.39 6.11
CA GLU A 91 -3.44 -7.04 6.79
C GLU A 91 -4.72 -7.03 5.93
N GLU A 92 -4.99 -5.94 5.22
CA GLU A 92 -6.15 -5.83 4.35
C GLU A 92 -6.05 -6.74 3.13
N ILE A 93 -4.89 -6.81 2.48
CA ILE A 93 -4.64 -7.78 1.41
C ILE A 93 -4.80 -9.22 1.90
N LEU A 94 -4.37 -9.52 3.13
CA LEU A 94 -4.52 -10.85 3.72
C LEU A 94 -5.99 -11.21 3.96
N LYS A 95 -6.82 -10.25 4.38
CA LYS A 95 -8.27 -10.45 4.50
C LYS A 95 -8.90 -10.77 3.14
N ILE A 96 -8.53 -10.02 2.10
CA ILE A 96 -8.97 -10.27 0.70
C ILE A 96 -8.59 -11.70 0.27
N PHE A 97 -7.32 -12.06 0.45
CA PHE A 97 -6.81 -13.38 0.09
C PHE A 97 -7.55 -14.52 0.80
N ASN A 98 -7.75 -14.41 2.12
CA ASN A 98 -8.41 -15.45 2.91
C ASN A 98 -9.90 -15.54 2.55
N ALA A 99 -10.60 -14.42 2.38
CA ALA A 99 -12.00 -14.40 1.96
C ALA A 99 -12.18 -15.15 0.63
N LYS A 100 -11.28 -14.93 -0.33
CA LYS A 100 -11.29 -15.65 -1.60
C LYS A 100 -11.01 -17.15 -1.45
N LYS A 101 -10.05 -17.51 -0.61
CA LYS A 101 -9.75 -18.91 -0.30
C LYS A 101 -10.96 -19.64 0.29
N GLU A 102 -11.80 -18.93 1.04
CA GLU A 102 -13.04 -19.41 1.64
C GLU A 102 -14.27 -19.32 0.69
N GLY A 103 -14.09 -18.84 -0.54
CA GLY A 103 -15.16 -18.72 -1.54
C GLY A 103 -16.11 -17.53 -1.33
N LEU A 104 -15.74 -16.56 -0.51
CA LEU A 104 -16.52 -15.36 -0.24
C LEU A 104 -16.35 -14.31 -1.34
N ASN A 105 -17.36 -13.46 -1.52
CA ASN A 105 -17.34 -12.37 -2.50
C ASN A 105 -16.43 -11.22 -2.01
N MET A 106 -15.45 -10.83 -2.83
CA MET A 106 -14.41 -9.85 -2.47
C MET A 106 -14.81 -8.39 -2.70
N THR A 107 -15.79 -8.12 -3.55
CA THR A 107 -16.23 -6.73 -3.84
C THR A 107 -16.67 -6.03 -2.56
N PHE A 108 -17.42 -6.71 -1.70
CA PHE A 108 -17.85 -6.18 -0.40
C PHE A 108 -16.68 -6.00 0.59
N ALA A 109 -15.66 -6.85 0.52
CA ALA A 109 -14.49 -6.73 1.40
C ALA A 109 -13.69 -5.48 1.04
N ILE A 110 -13.44 -5.23 -0.25
CA ILE A 110 -12.66 -4.08 -0.72
C ILE A 110 -13.39 -2.77 -0.49
N GLU A 111 -14.68 -2.69 -0.79
CA GLU A 111 -15.51 -1.50 -0.48
C GLU A 111 -15.38 -1.12 1.00
N LYS A 112 -15.47 -2.11 1.89
CA LYS A 112 -15.35 -1.88 3.34
C LYS A 112 -13.96 -1.40 3.77
N VAL A 113 -12.90 -1.85 3.10
CA VAL A 113 -11.53 -1.39 3.37
C VAL A 113 -11.37 0.07 2.92
N LEU A 114 -11.78 0.37 1.69
CA LEU A 114 -11.69 1.71 1.13
C LEU A 114 -12.52 2.72 1.92
N ASP A 115 -13.71 2.34 2.36
CA ASP A 115 -14.56 3.19 3.20
C ASP A 115 -13.91 3.48 4.56
N ARG A 116 -13.26 2.48 5.17
CA ARG A 116 -12.53 2.67 6.43
C ARG A 116 -11.34 3.61 6.27
N GLU A 117 -10.52 3.42 5.24
CA GLU A 117 -9.38 4.31 4.98
C GLU A 117 -9.86 5.76 4.74
N ARG A 118 -10.93 5.95 3.95
CA ARG A 118 -11.53 7.26 3.74
C ARG A 118 -12.02 7.89 5.04
N GLN A 119 -12.69 7.12 5.89
CA GLN A 119 -13.14 7.61 7.20
C GLN A 119 -11.97 8.01 8.10
N GLN A 120 -10.92 7.21 8.17
CA GLN A 120 -9.73 7.52 8.96
C GLN A 120 -9.04 8.81 8.47
N VAL A 121 -8.86 8.97 7.15
CA VAL A 121 -8.28 10.19 6.58
C VAL A 121 -9.13 11.43 6.90
N ILE A 122 -10.46 11.31 6.84
CA ILE A 122 -11.37 12.41 7.19
C ILE A 122 -11.27 12.74 8.68
N GLU A 123 -11.29 11.73 9.56
CA GLU A 123 -11.19 11.91 11.01
C GLU A 123 -9.86 12.56 11.41
N GLU A 124 -8.75 12.10 10.84
CA GLU A 124 -7.42 12.69 11.05
C GLU A 124 -7.38 14.13 10.54
N GLY A 125 -7.95 14.41 9.36
CA GLY A 125 -8.05 15.75 8.80
C GLY A 125 -8.84 16.72 9.68
N ILE A 126 -9.99 16.27 10.20
CA ILE A 126 -10.80 17.06 11.14
C ILE A 126 -10.02 17.32 12.43
N LYS A 127 -9.38 16.29 13.01
CA LYS A 127 -8.60 16.43 14.23
C LYS A 127 -7.45 17.43 14.06
N GLN A 128 -6.68 17.31 12.98
CA GLN A 128 -5.60 18.25 12.65
C GLN A 128 -6.14 19.67 12.42
N GLY A 129 -7.30 19.80 11.77
CA GLY A 129 -7.96 21.09 11.55
C GLY A 129 -8.37 21.77 12.87
N ILE A 130 -8.93 21.01 13.81
CA ILE A 130 -9.30 21.50 15.15
C ILE A 130 -8.05 21.91 15.93
N GLU A 131 -6.99 21.09 15.94
CA GLU A 131 -5.73 21.41 16.63
C GLU A 131 -5.07 22.67 16.07
N LYS A 132 -4.98 22.80 14.74
CA LYS A 132 -4.49 24.02 14.08
C LYS A 132 -5.36 25.24 14.41
N GLY A 133 -6.68 25.08 14.38
CA GLY A 133 -7.62 26.15 14.73
C GLY A 133 -7.45 26.63 16.18
N LYS A 134 -7.26 25.71 17.12
CA LYS A 134 -6.95 26.03 18.52
C LYS A 134 -5.67 26.87 18.63
N LEU A 135 -4.59 26.45 17.94
CA LEU A 135 -3.32 27.18 17.94
C LEU A 135 -3.43 28.57 17.30
N ASP A 136 -4.15 28.69 16.18
CA ASP A 136 -4.35 29.98 15.50
C ASP A 136 -5.16 30.96 16.35
N ILE A 137 -6.20 30.49 17.04
CA ILE A 137 -6.96 31.29 18.00
C ILE A 137 -6.08 31.69 19.17
N THR A 138 -5.31 30.76 19.75
CA THR A 138 -4.35 31.06 20.82
C THR A 138 -3.42 32.20 20.45
N LYS A 139 -2.76 32.14 19.28
CA LYS A 139 -1.83 33.18 18.83
C LYS A 139 -2.48 34.57 18.75
N LYS A 140 -3.74 34.66 18.30
CA LYS A 140 -4.52 35.91 18.21
C LYS A 140 -5.01 36.45 19.55
N LEU A 141 -4.93 35.64 20.61
CA LEU A 141 -5.39 36.01 21.95
C LEU A 141 -4.22 36.32 22.91
N LEU A 142 -2.97 36.01 22.53
CA LEU A 142 -1.81 36.20 23.40
C LEU A 142 -1.62 37.66 23.85
N ASP A 143 -1.94 38.62 22.99
CA ASP A 143 -1.85 40.06 23.28
C ASP A 143 -3.07 40.63 24.01
N ILE A 144 -4.18 39.87 24.10
CA ILE A 144 -5.47 40.34 24.62
C ILE A 144 -5.79 39.71 25.98
N LEU A 145 -5.50 38.41 26.16
CA LEU A 145 -5.94 37.62 27.31
C LEU A 145 -4.74 37.03 28.08
N ASP A 146 -4.97 36.68 29.34
CA ASP A 146 -4.00 35.96 30.18
C ASP A 146 -3.91 34.47 29.81
N ASN A 147 -2.82 33.82 30.23
CA ASN A 147 -2.55 32.43 29.86
C ASN A 147 -3.60 31.45 30.41
N ASP A 148 -4.14 31.70 31.61
CA ASP A 148 -5.11 30.79 32.24
C ASP A 148 -6.44 30.83 31.50
N THR A 149 -6.91 32.03 31.12
CA THR A 149 -8.12 32.21 30.31
C THR A 149 -7.97 31.56 28.93
N ILE A 150 -6.82 31.73 28.27
CA ILE A 150 -6.57 31.10 26.96
C ILE A 150 -6.54 29.57 27.07
N ALA A 151 -5.83 29.03 28.08
CA ALA A 151 -5.77 27.59 28.31
C ALA A 151 -7.18 27.01 28.54
N LEU A 152 -8.00 27.69 29.36
CA LEU A 152 -9.37 27.28 29.62
C LEU A 152 -10.25 27.29 28.36
N LYS A 153 -10.12 28.32 27.51
CA LYS A 153 -10.99 28.49 26.32
C LYS A 153 -10.57 27.68 25.11
N THR A 154 -9.28 27.39 24.97
CA THR A 154 -8.73 26.61 23.86
C THR A 154 -8.56 25.13 24.22
N GLU A 155 -8.73 24.79 25.50
CA GLU A 155 -8.47 23.45 26.05
C GLU A 155 -7.04 22.97 25.74
N LEU A 156 -6.10 23.89 25.59
CA LEU A 156 -4.69 23.59 25.43
C LEU A 156 -4.00 23.60 26.79
N PRO A 157 -2.98 22.76 27.01
CA PRO A 157 -2.19 22.78 28.23
C PRO A 157 -1.55 24.16 28.44
N ILE A 158 -1.52 24.62 29.69
CA ILE A 158 -0.97 25.94 30.05
C ILE A 158 0.50 26.06 29.61
N GLU A 159 1.27 24.96 29.63
CA GLU A 159 2.66 24.90 29.21
C GLU A 159 2.83 25.23 27.71
N VAL A 160 1.85 24.85 26.88
CA VAL A 160 1.84 25.16 25.44
C VAL A 160 1.61 26.66 25.24
N ILE A 161 0.71 27.26 26.01
CA ILE A 161 0.39 28.69 25.93
C ILE A 161 1.60 29.54 26.37
N ILE A 162 2.27 29.16 27.46
CA ILE A 162 3.47 29.85 27.96
C ILE A 162 4.56 29.85 26.89
N LYS A 163 4.87 28.68 26.31
CA LYS A 163 5.86 28.58 25.22
C LYS A 163 5.51 29.47 24.02
N LEU A 164 4.25 29.41 23.56
CA LEU A 164 3.80 30.24 22.45
C LEU A 164 3.90 31.74 22.74
N ARG A 165 3.76 32.16 24.01
CA ARG A 165 3.93 33.55 24.39
C ARG A 165 5.40 33.97 24.38
N GLU A 166 6.28 33.12 24.90
CA GLU A 166 7.73 33.35 24.88
C GLU A 166 8.29 33.46 23.46
N GLU A 167 7.77 32.68 22.51
CA GLU A 167 8.15 32.72 21.09
C GLU A 167 7.68 33.99 20.34
N ASN A 168 6.72 34.75 20.89
CA ASN A 168 6.15 35.95 20.27
C ASN A 168 6.62 37.27 20.93
N MET A 169 7.57 37.22 21.89
CA MET A 169 8.22 38.39 22.49
C MET A 169 9.59 38.66 21.87
#